data_AF-A0A7C8D1G6-F1
#
_entry.id   AF-A0A7C8D1G6-F1
#
_cell.length_a   1.000
_cell.length_b   1.000
_cell.length_c   1.000
_cell.angle_alpha   90.00
_cell.angle_beta   90.00
_cell.angle_gamma   90.00
#
_symmetry.space_group_name_H-M   'P 1'
#
loop_
_entity.id
_entity.type
_entity.pdbx_description
1 polymer ?
#
loop_
_entity_poly.entity_id
_entity_poly.type
_entity_poly.pdbx_seq_one_letter_code
_entity_poly.pdbx_strand_id
1 'polypeptide(L)'
;MLFLCCVACGLPGCEQAEIEAAPVLRLEQVRPRRGQRVGVFLNEALVFHFSAPIDPVSVTWESLAVRTLKSGISAQGRFEVQGHQIRFLPDLGRKRDLTDGGLVPGQRYEILLRGFPSPDGLRAVDGRMLARSHRIVIETVALSEPRGQLFDDHSPLLGEPLLGSLRRVERGGSLILRCAEPLDPSTLADGEFILHSGTPGQEPIPLDLALLENSHEAGARLELKPRRRLAAGRFVLASNLDVSLRDFGGNRVWYASSPGAMSFEVFERGEARPEYHQSFTKTDLSLPFAVPGVDGTATWAGDGRVTLRLPRAAGSGADGALDLVGAEGRRDVQATRLDLGPDAVCELLSVPSLVVLRAQGRMTIAGNLRRRSGEAPAIRFRRGEDLSAWLERARQKNHAWTVLIAGGDLVIDGHIDVEGPLLLVAGGRLRVAGEVRSQEHQLYRLGEGGGPGLRGASPAALVLDDPFENPLQEPMTVALVSGPMPPEGGVERWIGAEVELLMRGGHARVRYMPEDFPLDAPVEEWGVVDDPSELLSADALRLFIELTMEPARDGVGGRWSPPLVDEVRLFWEARER
;
A
#
# COMPACT_ATOMS: atom_id res chain seq x y z
N MET A 1 94.39 23.66 20.09
CA MET A 1 95.27 23.14 19.02
C MET A 1 94.57 21.93 18.41
N LEU A 2 93.95 22.12 17.22
CA LEU A 2 93.33 21.11 16.33
C LEU A 2 92.20 20.22 16.93
N PHE A 3 91.12 19.82 16.24
CA PHE A 3 90.87 19.56 14.82
C PHE A 3 89.40 19.87 14.47
N LEU A 4 89.19 20.49 13.30
CA LEU A 4 87.92 20.71 12.63
C LEU A 4 87.48 19.39 11.95
N CYS A 5 86.22 18.97 12.13
CA CYS A 5 85.61 17.92 11.29
C CYS A 5 84.22 18.38 10.86
N CYS A 6 84.11 18.74 9.58
CA CYS A 6 82.86 19.01 8.88
C CYS A 6 82.14 17.68 8.61
N VAL A 7 80.88 17.56 9.05
CA VAL A 7 79.94 16.56 8.51
C VAL A 7 78.79 17.32 7.89
N ALA A 8 78.76 17.29 6.56
CA ALA A 8 77.64 17.75 5.74
C ALA A 8 76.56 16.67 5.72
N CYS A 9 75.40 16.96 6.32
CA CYS A 9 74.17 16.19 6.09
C CYS A 9 73.30 16.98 5.12
N GLY A 10 73.14 16.44 3.90
CA GLY A 10 72.24 16.97 2.88
C GLY A 10 70.79 16.84 3.31
N LEU A 11 70.07 17.96 3.31
CA LEU A 11 68.62 17.99 3.38
C LEU A 11 68.06 17.63 2.00
N PRO A 12 67.23 16.58 1.86
CA PRO A 12 66.56 16.29 0.61
C PRO A 12 65.52 17.36 0.31
N GLY A 13 65.37 17.66 -0.98
CA GLY A 13 64.53 18.71 -1.52
C GLY A 13 63.09 18.61 -1.03
N CYS A 14 62.56 19.77 -0.67
CA CYS A 14 61.14 20.01 -0.49
C CYS A 14 60.47 19.92 -1.87
N GLU A 15 60.11 18.71 -2.26
CA GLU A 15 59.25 18.45 -3.41
C GLU A 15 57.87 19.02 -3.05
N GLN A 16 57.52 20.17 -3.62
CA GLN A 16 56.17 20.70 -3.62
C GLN A 16 55.29 19.71 -4.38
N ALA A 17 54.88 18.65 -3.70
CA ALA A 17 53.69 17.91 -4.08
C ALA A 17 52.58 18.95 -4.15
N GLU A 18 52.07 19.22 -5.35
CA GLU A 18 50.75 19.82 -5.52
C GLU A 18 49.82 18.98 -4.64
N ILE A 19 49.44 19.54 -3.49
CA ILE A 19 48.41 18.97 -2.65
C ILE A 19 47.16 19.07 -3.52
N GLU A 20 46.88 18.00 -4.28
CA GLU A 20 45.57 17.80 -4.89
C GLU A 20 44.56 18.01 -3.77
N ALA A 21 43.85 19.14 -3.85
CA ALA A 21 42.93 19.54 -2.81
C ALA A 21 42.01 18.35 -2.51
N ALA A 22 42.05 17.88 -1.25
CA ALA A 22 41.29 16.71 -0.85
C ALA A 22 39.86 16.83 -1.40
N PRO A 23 39.33 15.78 -2.06
CA PRO A 23 38.05 15.88 -2.73
C PRO A 23 37.01 16.35 -1.70
N VAL A 24 36.25 17.39 -2.04
CA VAL A 24 35.18 17.96 -1.19
C VAL A 24 33.81 17.49 -1.69
N LEU A 25 32.83 17.44 -0.79
CA LEU A 25 31.44 17.24 -1.19
C LEU A 25 30.93 18.52 -1.89
N ARG A 26 30.27 18.38 -3.04
CA ARG A 26 29.71 19.51 -3.80
C ARG A 26 28.21 19.35 -3.96
N LEU A 27 27.48 20.45 -3.84
CA LEU A 27 26.09 20.56 -4.27
C LEU A 27 26.07 20.72 -5.80
N GLU A 28 25.49 19.74 -6.49
CA GLU A 28 25.47 19.68 -7.96
C GLU A 28 24.18 20.27 -8.52
N GLN A 29 23.05 19.98 -7.89
CA GLN A 29 21.74 20.45 -8.36
C GLN A 29 20.79 20.70 -7.20
N VAL A 30 19.92 21.70 -7.38
CA VAL A 30 18.75 21.96 -6.52
C VAL A 30 17.50 21.91 -7.38
N ARG A 31 16.45 21.26 -6.88
CA ARG A 31 15.11 21.23 -7.48
C ARG A 31 14.06 21.68 -6.44
N PRO A 32 13.05 22.45 -6.83
CA PRO A 32 12.89 23.14 -8.13
C PRO A 32 14.02 24.14 -8.43
N ARG A 33 14.21 24.48 -9.71
CA ARG A 33 15.31 25.38 -10.14
C ARG A 33 14.98 26.83 -9.81
N ARG A 34 16.00 27.60 -9.41
CA ARG A 34 15.88 29.04 -9.19
C ARG A 34 15.39 29.75 -10.47
N GLY A 35 14.35 30.57 -10.37
CA GLY A 35 13.80 31.35 -11.49
C GLY A 35 12.80 30.60 -12.37
N GLN A 36 12.26 29.48 -11.90
CA GLN A 36 11.09 28.85 -12.50
C GLN A 36 9.94 29.87 -12.62
N ARG A 37 9.26 29.89 -13.78
CA ARG A 37 8.18 30.87 -14.06
C ARG A 37 6.96 30.67 -13.17
N VAL A 38 6.76 29.44 -12.70
CA VAL A 38 5.74 29.06 -11.71
C VAL A 38 6.45 28.96 -10.36
N GLY A 39 5.83 29.50 -9.31
CA GLY A 39 6.33 29.36 -7.94
C GLY A 39 6.41 27.89 -7.53
N VAL A 40 7.09 27.62 -6.42
CA VAL A 40 7.18 26.27 -5.84
C VAL A 40 5.81 25.86 -5.30
N PHE A 41 5.32 24.67 -5.66
CA PHE A 41 4.06 24.17 -5.12
C PHE A 41 4.18 23.85 -3.62
N LEU A 42 3.08 23.92 -2.89
CA LEU A 42 3.11 23.86 -1.42
C LEU A 42 3.48 22.47 -0.87
N ASN A 43 3.28 21.42 -1.66
CA ASN A 43 3.68 20.05 -1.38
C ASN A 43 4.91 19.60 -2.17
N GLU A 44 5.52 20.47 -2.98
CA GLU A 44 6.67 20.10 -3.81
C GLU A 44 7.90 19.83 -2.93
N ALA A 45 8.48 18.65 -3.08
CA ALA A 45 9.69 18.28 -2.38
C ALA A 45 10.87 19.13 -2.84
N LEU A 46 11.61 19.72 -1.89
CA LEU A 46 12.87 20.41 -2.21
C LEU A 46 14.00 19.38 -2.24
N VAL A 47 14.61 19.16 -3.41
CA VAL A 47 15.62 18.11 -3.61
C VAL A 47 16.99 18.71 -3.87
N PHE A 48 17.97 18.26 -3.10
CA PHE A 48 19.37 18.66 -3.18
C PHE A 48 20.22 17.47 -3.60
N HIS A 49 20.87 17.56 -4.77
CA HIS A 49 21.74 16.53 -5.30
C HIS A 49 23.20 16.88 -5.04
N PHE A 50 23.96 15.90 -4.59
CA PHE A 50 25.37 16.05 -4.24
C PHE A 50 26.27 15.11 -5.03
N SER A 51 27.56 15.44 -5.07
CA SER A 51 28.57 14.67 -5.81
C SER A 51 28.94 13.32 -5.18
N ALA A 52 28.37 12.97 -4.03
CA ALA A 52 28.62 11.72 -3.32
C ALA A 52 27.45 11.37 -2.38
N PRO A 53 27.31 10.11 -1.95
CA PRO A 53 26.31 9.72 -0.95
C PRO A 53 26.43 10.51 0.35
N ILE A 54 25.30 10.98 0.87
CA ILE A 54 25.19 11.79 2.08
C ILE A 54 25.10 10.91 3.31
N ASP A 55 25.81 11.30 4.38
CA ASP A 55 25.64 10.70 5.70
C ASP A 55 24.33 11.21 6.33
N PRO A 56 23.32 10.33 6.56
CA PRO A 56 22.04 10.74 7.14
C PRO A 56 22.16 11.39 8.51
N VAL A 57 23.18 11.04 9.30
CA VAL A 57 23.40 11.61 10.64
C VAL A 57 23.83 13.09 10.56
N SER A 58 24.43 13.50 9.44
CA SER A 58 24.81 14.89 9.22
C SER A 58 23.65 15.80 8.81
N VAL A 59 22.46 15.25 8.53
CA VAL A 59 21.28 16.00 8.07
C VAL A 59 20.40 16.34 9.28
N THR A 60 20.54 17.57 9.76
CA THR A 60 19.77 18.11 10.90
C THR A 60 19.23 19.49 10.53
N TRP A 61 18.36 20.04 11.37
CA TRP A 61 17.84 21.40 11.19
C TRP A 61 18.90 22.49 11.29
N GLU A 62 20.05 22.20 11.91
CA GLU A 62 21.21 23.06 11.97
C GLU A 62 22.00 23.05 10.66
N SER A 63 22.17 21.86 10.06
CA SER A 63 22.95 21.67 8.84
C SER A 63 22.15 22.02 7.57
N LEU A 64 20.83 21.85 7.60
CA LEU A 64 19.89 22.26 6.55
C LEU A 64 18.68 22.95 7.18
N ALA A 65 18.51 24.23 6.89
CA ALA A 65 17.37 25.01 7.38
C ALA A 65 16.55 25.58 6.21
N VAL A 66 15.22 25.46 6.29
CA VAL A 66 14.27 26.11 5.39
C VAL A 66 13.48 27.13 6.21
N ARG A 67 13.65 28.43 5.96
CA ARG A 67 13.09 29.51 6.78
C ARG A 67 12.43 30.57 5.94
N THR A 68 11.33 31.12 6.44
CA THR A 68 10.71 32.30 5.85
C THR A 68 11.69 33.48 5.82
N LEU A 69 11.84 34.13 4.67
CA LEU A 69 12.81 35.21 4.51
C LEU A 69 12.45 36.45 5.36
N LYS A 70 11.16 36.66 5.61
CA LYS A 70 10.65 37.84 6.33
C LYS A 70 10.72 37.69 7.86
N SER A 71 10.27 36.56 8.41
CA SER A 71 10.18 36.35 9.86
C SER A 71 11.25 35.39 10.42
N GLY A 72 11.97 34.67 9.56
CA GLY A 72 13.00 33.71 9.99
C GLY A 72 12.42 32.41 10.59
N ILE A 73 11.10 32.24 10.57
CA ILE A 73 10.42 31.04 11.09
C ILE A 73 10.72 29.86 10.17
N SER A 74 11.12 28.72 10.76
CA SER A 74 11.37 27.48 10.03
C SER A 74 10.08 26.90 9.44
N ALA A 75 10.16 26.43 8.20
CA ALA A 75 9.14 25.61 7.57
C ALA A 75 8.99 24.30 8.34
N GLN A 76 7.75 23.80 8.46
CA GLN A 76 7.47 22.47 9.01
C GLN A 76 7.61 21.40 7.93
N GLY A 77 8.07 20.21 8.29
CA GLY A 77 8.32 19.12 7.36
C GLY A 77 9.38 18.15 7.87
N ARG A 78 9.81 17.25 7.01
CA ARG A 78 10.84 16.24 7.32
C ARG A 78 11.92 16.15 6.25
N PHE A 79 13.09 15.64 6.63
CA PHE A 79 14.17 15.32 5.71
C PHE A 79 14.24 13.82 5.43
N GLU A 80 14.43 13.48 4.17
CA GLU A 80 14.72 12.12 3.72
C GLU A 80 16.04 12.09 2.95
N VAL A 81 16.88 11.10 3.24
CA VAL A 81 18.21 10.95 2.62
C VAL A 81 18.21 9.69 1.77
N GLN A 82 18.48 9.82 0.48
CA GLN A 82 18.52 8.71 -0.47
C GLN A 82 19.82 8.78 -1.30
N GLY A 83 20.83 8.03 -0.85
CA GLY A 83 22.14 8.03 -1.51
C GLY A 83 22.73 9.45 -1.57
N HIS A 84 22.88 10.01 -2.77
CA HIS A 84 23.45 11.34 -3.00
C HIS A 84 22.42 12.48 -2.94
N GLN A 85 21.22 12.22 -2.42
CA GLN A 85 20.11 13.19 -2.41
C GLN A 85 19.60 13.43 -0.99
N ILE A 86 19.29 14.69 -0.70
CA ILE A 86 18.48 15.09 0.45
C ILE A 86 17.16 15.65 -0.09
N ARG A 87 16.03 15.21 0.46
CA ARG A 87 14.69 15.71 0.15
C ARG A 87 14.10 16.35 1.39
N PHE A 88 13.62 17.58 1.27
CA PHE A 88 12.73 18.19 2.27
C PHE A 88 11.30 18.00 1.80
N LEU A 89 10.51 17.28 2.59
CA LEU A 89 9.08 17.07 2.37
C LEU A 89 8.31 18.01 3.30
N PRO A 90 7.66 19.06 2.77
CA PRO A 90 6.87 19.97 3.59
C PRO A 90 5.61 19.28 4.13
N ASP A 91 5.21 19.64 5.35
CA ASP A 91 3.94 19.18 5.90
C ASP A 91 2.77 19.75 5.10
N LEU A 92 1.75 18.94 4.82
CA LEU A 92 0.59 19.38 4.07
C LEU A 92 -0.32 20.26 4.94
N GLY A 93 -0.85 21.33 4.35
CA GLY A 93 -1.83 22.19 5.00
C GLY A 93 -3.13 21.44 5.30
N ARG A 94 -3.79 21.82 6.38
CA ARG A 94 -5.13 21.31 6.76
C ARG A 94 -6.15 22.42 6.93
N LYS A 95 -5.70 23.64 7.20
CA LYS A 95 -6.57 24.82 7.29
C LYS A 95 -6.86 25.39 5.91
N ARG A 96 -8.03 26.01 5.78
CA ARG A 96 -8.46 26.70 4.55
C ARG A 96 -7.50 27.80 4.08
N ASP A 97 -6.86 28.48 5.03
CA ASP A 97 -5.89 29.53 4.75
C ASP A 97 -4.47 29.01 4.49
N LEU A 98 -4.26 27.69 4.61
CA LEU A 98 -2.99 26.98 4.41
C LEU A 98 -1.85 27.47 5.33
N THR A 99 -2.18 28.20 6.40
CA THR A 99 -1.19 28.77 7.31
C THR A 99 -0.50 27.75 8.21
N ASP A 100 -1.08 26.55 8.32
CA ASP A 100 -0.53 25.43 9.08
C ASP A 100 0.33 24.48 8.23
N GLY A 101 0.47 24.74 6.93
CA GLY A 101 1.34 23.97 6.04
C GLY A 101 2.83 24.27 6.25
N GLY A 102 3.68 23.34 5.83
CA GLY A 102 5.13 23.50 5.84
C GLY A 102 5.60 24.66 4.96
N LEU A 103 5.02 24.76 3.77
CA LEU A 103 5.16 25.89 2.85
C LEU A 103 3.85 26.66 2.77
N VAL A 104 3.91 27.97 2.99
CA VAL A 104 2.75 28.88 2.99
C VAL A 104 2.64 29.56 1.63
N PRO A 105 1.43 29.82 1.09
CA PRO A 105 1.25 30.49 -0.21
C PRO A 105 1.90 31.87 -0.31
N GLY A 106 2.50 32.16 -1.46
CA GLY A 106 3.06 33.48 -1.82
C GLY A 106 4.24 33.93 -0.94
N GLN A 107 4.88 32.99 -0.25
CA GLN A 107 5.92 33.28 0.73
C GLN A 107 7.31 32.97 0.15
N ARG A 108 8.27 33.84 0.47
CA ARG A 108 9.68 33.63 0.13
C ARG A 108 10.39 32.90 1.26
N TYR A 109 11.13 31.86 0.91
CA TYR A 109 11.92 31.05 1.82
C TYR A 109 13.41 31.14 1.48
N GLU A 110 14.23 31.26 2.50
CA GLU A 110 15.67 31.03 2.47
C GLU A 110 15.96 29.60 2.90
N ILE A 111 16.71 28.88 2.05
CA ILE A 111 17.25 27.57 2.34
C ILE A 111 18.75 27.73 2.59
N LEU A 112 19.21 27.32 3.76
CA LEU A 112 20.61 27.34 4.15
C LEU A 112 21.12 25.91 4.25
N LEU A 113 22.09 25.56 3.42
CA LEU A 113 22.88 24.33 3.51
C LEU A 113 24.23 24.70 4.12
N ARG A 114 24.56 24.20 5.30
CA ARG A 114 25.85 24.48 5.96
C ARG A 114 26.94 23.57 5.43
N GLY A 115 28.05 24.17 5.04
CA GLY A 115 29.29 23.48 4.73
C GLY A 115 30.43 23.96 5.60
N PHE A 116 31.66 23.69 5.18
CA PHE A 116 32.86 24.16 5.85
C PHE A 116 32.87 25.70 6.00
N PRO A 117 33.31 26.27 7.15
CA PRO A 117 33.93 25.62 8.31
C PRO A 117 32.95 25.19 9.42
N SER A 118 31.65 25.09 9.14
CA SER A 118 30.66 24.72 10.17
C SER A 118 30.90 23.29 10.65
N PRO A 119 31.13 23.03 11.96
CA PRO A 119 31.34 21.67 12.47
C PRO A 119 30.11 20.79 12.23
N ASP A 120 28.92 21.38 12.32
CA ASP A 120 27.63 20.73 12.05
C ASP A 120 27.23 20.85 10.56
N GLY A 121 28.20 21.00 9.65
CA GLY A 121 27.95 21.04 8.21
C GLY A 121 27.58 19.67 7.64
N LEU A 122 26.92 19.66 6.47
CA LEU A 122 26.58 18.46 5.73
C LEU A 122 27.84 17.67 5.33
N ARG A 123 27.76 16.33 5.41
CA ARG A 123 28.87 15.42 5.13
C ARG A 123 28.44 14.27 4.22
N ALA A 124 29.40 13.78 3.45
CA ALA A 124 29.28 12.53 2.75
C ALA A 124 29.53 11.35 3.70
N VAL A 125 29.10 10.14 3.31
CA VAL A 125 29.33 8.90 4.08
C VAL A 125 30.82 8.63 4.33
N ASP A 126 31.69 9.09 3.43
CA ASP A 126 33.15 8.99 3.56
C ASP A 126 33.80 10.12 4.39
N GLY A 127 32.97 10.96 5.03
CA GLY A 127 33.41 12.02 5.94
C GLY A 127 33.74 13.36 5.27
N ARG A 128 33.75 13.44 3.94
CA ARG A 128 33.99 14.70 3.23
C ARG A 128 32.90 15.73 3.53
N MET A 129 33.30 16.93 3.91
CA MET A 129 32.36 18.02 4.20
C MET A 129 31.93 18.75 2.93
N LEU A 130 30.72 19.32 2.95
CA LEU A 130 30.26 20.24 1.91
C LEU A 130 31.22 21.44 1.83
N ALA A 131 31.75 21.71 0.63
CA ALA A 131 32.87 22.63 0.42
C ALA A 131 32.65 24.05 0.97
N ARG A 132 31.40 24.52 0.95
CA ARG A 132 30.98 25.83 1.44
C ARG A 132 29.49 25.81 1.79
N SER A 133 29.05 26.78 2.59
CA SER A 133 27.61 26.96 2.81
C SER A 133 26.93 27.52 1.55
N HIS A 134 25.71 27.06 1.28
CA HIS A 134 24.86 27.55 0.19
C HIS A 134 23.61 28.21 0.74
N ARG A 135 23.28 29.37 0.18
CA ARG A 135 22.03 30.10 0.47
C ARG A 135 21.20 30.16 -0.82
N ILE A 136 20.02 29.57 -0.77
CA ILE A 136 19.10 29.48 -1.91
C ILE A 136 17.81 30.18 -1.50
N VAL A 137 17.19 30.94 -2.41
CA VAL A 137 15.91 31.59 -2.16
C VAL A 137 14.89 31.06 -3.15
N ILE A 138 13.75 30.64 -2.63
CA ILE A 138 12.58 30.21 -3.41
C ILE A 138 11.36 31.05 -3.04
N GLU A 139 10.35 31.01 -3.90
CA GLU A 139 9.06 31.65 -3.71
C GLU A 139 7.98 30.63 -4.05
N THR A 140 7.03 30.46 -3.14
CA THR A 140 5.92 29.54 -3.31
C THR A 140 4.81 30.16 -4.16
N VAL A 141 4.01 29.31 -4.80
CA VAL A 141 2.78 29.72 -5.50
C VAL A 141 1.88 30.55 -4.57
N ALA A 142 1.30 31.63 -5.09
CA ALA A 142 0.39 32.49 -4.35
C ALA A 142 -1.05 31.99 -4.42
N LEU A 143 -1.79 32.17 -3.33
CA LEU A 143 -3.24 32.00 -3.32
C LEU A 143 -3.88 33.25 -3.95
N SER A 144 -4.35 33.14 -5.20
CA SER A 144 -4.91 34.24 -6.00
C SER A 144 -6.25 33.89 -6.65
N GLU A 145 -6.97 34.90 -7.13
CA GLU A 145 -8.15 34.75 -7.99
C GLU A 145 -7.86 35.28 -9.42
N PRO A 146 -8.15 34.53 -10.50
CA PRO A 146 -8.68 33.17 -10.52
C PRO A 146 -7.69 32.16 -9.92
N ARG A 147 -8.22 31.10 -9.30
CA ARG A 147 -7.42 30.10 -8.60
C ARG A 147 -6.45 29.38 -9.54
N GLY A 148 -5.15 29.53 -9.27
CA GLY A 148 -4.10 28.75 -9.89
C GLY A 148 -3.87 27.42 -9.17
N GLN A 149 -3.02 26.57 -9.74
CA GLN A 149 -2.60 25.33 -9.11
C GLN A 149 -1.68 25.61 -7.92
N LEU A 150 -2.07 25.15 -6.73
CA LEU A 150 -1.33 25.35 -5.47
C LEU A 150 -0.44 24.16 -5.11
N PHE A 151 -0.83 22.98 -5.58
CA PHE A 151 -0.20 21.71 -5.25
C PHE A 151 0.26 21.00 -6.53
N ASP A 152 1.41 20.33 -6.43
CA ASP A 152 1.85 19.38 -7.43
C ASP A 152 1.00 18.11 -7.31
N ASP A 153 0.41 17.69 -8.42
CA ASP A 153 -0.45 16.52 -8.43
C ASP A 153 0.39 15.27 -8.67
N HIS A 154 0.55 14.48 -7.61
CA HIS A 154 1.21 13.19 -7.66
C HIS A 154 0.22 12.04 -7.78
N SER A 155 -1.08 12.33 -7.85
CA SER A 155 -2.11 11.33 -8.04
C SER A 155 -2.59 11.33 -9.49
N PRO A 156 -2.64 10.18 -10.17
CA PRO A 156 -3.18 10.10 -11.52
C PRO A 156 -4.72 10.02 -11.58
N LEU A 157 -5.42 10.03 -10.43
CA LEU A 157 -6.87 9.77 -10.38
C LEU A 157 -7.65 11.08 -10.56
N LEU A 158 -8.89 10.97 -11.04
CA LEU A 158 -9.74 12.09 -11.42
C LEU A 158 -10.57 12.63 -10.23
N GLY A 159 -9.97 12.68 -9.03
CA GLY A 159 -10.64 13.00 -7.77
C GLY A 159 -11.35 11.81 -7.15
N GLU A 160 -10.71 11.16 -6.18
CA GLU A 160 -11.32 10.04 -5.45
C GLU A 160 -12.49 10.49 -4.57
N PRO A 161 -13.54 9.66 -4.40
CA PRO A 161 -14.68 10.07 -3.63
C PRO A 161 -14.43 10.08 -2.12
N LEU A 162 -15.21 10.90 -1.42
CA LEU A 162 -15.34 10.82 0.02
C LEU A 162 -16.19 9.59 0.42
N LEU A 163 -15.63 8.77 1.29
CA LEU A 163 -16.25 7.58 1.87
C LEU A 163 -16.47 7.81 3.37
N GLY A 164 -17.67 7.53 3.88
CA GLY A 164 -17.94 7.64 5.32
C GLY A 164 -17.62 6.34 6.06
N SER A 165 -17.01 6.46 7.24
CA SER A 165 -16.55 5.30 8.02
C SER A 165 -17.55 4.82 9.08
N LEU A 166 -18.58 5.62 9.43
CA LEU A 166 -19.43 5.35 10.60
C LEU A 166 -20.91 5.31 10.23
N ARG A 167 -21.60 4.25 10.69
CA ARG A 167 -23.07 4.16 10.69
C ARG A 167 -23.65 4.62 12.02
N ARG A 168 -22.85 4.78 13.09
CA ARG A 168 -23.32 5.28 14.38
C ARG A 168 -22.40 6.35 14.94
N VAL A 169 -22.97 7.36 15.56
CA VAL A 169 -22.22 8.47 16.17
C VAL A 169 -22.79 8.76 17.56
N GLU A 170 -21.93 8.86 18.56
CA GLU A 170 -22.35 9.27 19.90
C GLU A 170 -22.96 10.68 19.84
N ARG A 171 -23.93 10.98 20.71
CA ARG A 171 -24.53 12.30 20.80
C ARG A 171 -23.48 13.38 21.09
N GLY A 172 -23.19 14.19 20.07
CA GLY A 172 -22.16 15.24 20.12
C GLY A 172 -20.83 14.84 19.49
N GLY A 173 -20.71 13.59 19.03
CA GLY A 173 -19.62 13.12 18.18
C GLY A 173 -19.70 13.74 16.78
N SER A 174 -18.57 13.63 16.07
CA SER A 174 -18.41 14.11 14.71
C SER A 174 -18.51 12.94 13.73
N LEU A 175 -18.92 13.22 12.49
CA LEU A 175 -18.81 12.28 11.39
C LEU A 175 -17.43 12.40 10.77
N ILE A 176 -16.89 11.28 10.30
CA ILE A 176 -15.60 11.24 9.63
C ILE A 176 -15.79 10.71 8.22
N LEU A 177 -15.39 11.50 7.23
CA LEU A 177 -15.25 11.09 5.84
C LEU A 177 -13.78 10.92 5.51
N ARG A 178 -13.47 9.99 4.61
CA ARG A 178 -12.12 9.67 4.15
C ARG A 178 -12.05 9.84 2.63
N CYS A 179 -10.96 10.40 2.16
CA CYS A 179 -10.60 10.43 0.75
C CYS A 179 -9.30 9.63 0.59
N ALA A 180 -9.20 8.79 -0.45
CA ALA A 180 -7.97 8.07 -0.73
C ALA A 180 -6.84 9.00 -1.22
N GLU A 181 -7.18 10.23 -1.60
CA GLU A 181 -6.28 11.26 -2.08
C GLU A 181 -6.17 12.44 -1.09
N PRO A 182 -5.04 13.17 -1.12
CA PRO A 182 -4.94 14.43 -0.41
C PRO A 182 -5.93 15.46 -0.99
N LEU A 183 -6.52 16.25 -0.10
CA LEU A 183 -7.50 17.28 -0.44
C LEU A 183 -6.89 18.66 -0.37
N ASP A 184 -7.26 19.56 -1.29
CA ASP A 184 -6.97 20.98 -1.17
C ASP A 184 -7.87 21.60 -0.08
N PRO A 185 -7.36 21.86 1.14
CA PRO A 185 -8.19 22.36 2.23
C PRO A 185 -8.71 23.77 1.95
N SER A 186 -8.06 24.51 1.04
CA SER A 186 -8.47 25.87 0.69
C SER A 186 -9.73 25.91 -0.19
N THR A 187 -10.16 24.75 -0.71
CA THR A 187 -11.43 24.57 -1.43
C THR A 187 -12.57 24.11 -0.54
N LEU A 188 -12.29 23.77 0.73
CA LEU A 188 -13.31 23.34 1.68
C LEU A 188 -14.28 24.49 1.96
N ALA A 189 -15.58 24.28 1.78
CA ALA A 189 -16.60 25.29 2.06
C ALA A 189 -17.64 24.79 3.06
N ASP A 190 -18.07 25.64 3.99
CA ASP A 190 -19.14 25.29 4.92
C ASP A 190 -20.44 25.07 4.16
N GLY A 191 -21.25 24.10 4.61
CA GLY A 191 -22.56 23.83 4.03
C GLY A 191 -22.55 23.01 2.73
N GLU A 192 -21.39 22.54 2.28
CA GLU A 192 -21.30 21.53 1.20
C GLU A 192 -21.95 20.19 1.59
N PHE A 193 -21.94 19.92 2.89
CA PHE A 193 -22.58 18.76 3.50
C PHE A 193 -23.67 19.22 4.44
N ILE A 194 -24.80 18.52 4.37
CA ILE A 194 -25.99 18.84 5.14
C ILE A 194 -26.54 17.55 5.75
N LEU A 195 -26.94 17.63 7.01
CA LEU A 195 -27.61 16.54 7.70
C LEU A 195 -29.13 16.71 7.67
N HIS A 196 -29.82 15.68 7.21
CA HIS A 196 -31.27 15.59 7.32
C HIS A 196 -31.62 14.65 8.47
N SER A 197 -32.56 15.06 9.31
CA SER A 197 -33.23 14.14 10.24
C SER A 197 -34.07 13.14 9.44
N GLY A 198 -34.13 11.88 9.88
CA GLY A 198 -35.03 10.89 9.29
C GLY A 198 -36.51 11.23 9.43
N THR A 199 -36.85 12.21 10.27
CA THR A 199 -38.22 12.72 10.43
C THR A 199 -38.55 13.74 9.33
N PRO A 200 -39.58 13.49 8.50
CA PRO A 200 -39.99 14.42 7.46
C PRO A 200 -40.30 15.83 8.00
N GLY A 201 -39.91 16.86 7.26
CA GLY A 201 -40.23 18.25 7.57
C GLY A 201 -39.31 18.96 8.56
N GLN A 202 -38.25 18.30 9.06
CA GLN A 202 -37.23 18.98 9.86
C GLN A 202 -36.24 19.77 9.00
N GLU A 203 -35.84 20.93 9.50
CA GLU A 203 -34.83 21.76 8.85
C GLU A 203 -33.48 21.02 8.78
N PRO A 204 -32.78 21.14 7.64
CA PRO A 204 -31.46 20.56 7.50
C PRO A 204 -30.46 21.16 8.51
N ILE A 205 -29.55 20.34 9.00
CA ILE A 205 -28.58 20.70 10.03
C ILE A 205 -27.24 20.99 9.35
N PRO A 206 -26.74 22.23 9.43
CA PRO A 206 -25.46 22.59 8.85
C PRO A 206 -24.31 21.93 9.63
N LEU A 207 -23.25 21.63 8.89
CA LEU A 207 -22.02 21.01 9.37
C LEU A 207 -20.86 21.98 9.26
N ASP A 208 -20.03 22.04 10.30
CA ASP A 208 -18.68 22.60 10.25
C ASP A 208 -17.72 21.52 9.75
N LEU A 209 -16.83 21.90 8.85
CA LEU A 209 -15.89 20.99 8.21
C LEU A 209 -14.46 21.29 8.68
N ALA A 210 -13.72 20.26 9.08
CA ALA A 210 -12.32 20.38 9.44
C ALA A 210 -11.51 19.22 8.87
N LEU A 211 -10.39 19.53 8.21
CA LEU A 211 -9.48 18.49 7.73
C LEU A 211 -8.59 18.04 8.89
N LEU A 212 -8.75 16.79 9.33
CA LEU A 212 -7.99 16.22 10.44
C LEU A 212 -6.60 15.76 10.00
N GLU A 213 -6.57 15.11 8.84
CA GLU A 213 -5.38 14.48 8.27
C GLU A 213 -5.35 14.74 6.76
N ASN A 214 -4.14 14.98 6.24
CA ASN A 214 -3.88 15.17 4.82
C ASN A 214 -2.47 14.65 4.53
N SER A 215 -2.34 13.62 3.70
CA SER A 215 -1.06 12.97 3.39
C SER A 215 -1.05 12.40 1.98
N HIS A 216 0.14 12.25 1.41
CA HIS A 216 0.31 11.59 0.12
C HIS A 216 0.08 10.07 0.15
N GLU A 217 0.24 9.43 1.31
CA GLU A 217 0.20 7.97 1.45
C GLU A 217 -1.19 7.47 1.88
N ALA A 218 -1.75 8.10 2.92
CA ALA A 218 -3.03 7.72 3.51
C ALA A 218 -4.22 8.51 2.93
N GLY A 219 -3.98 9.55 2.13
CA GLY A 219 -5.02 10.45 1.62
C GLY A 219 -5.45 11.45 2.68
N ALA A 220 -6.75 11.70 2.80
CA ALA A 220 -7.28 12.74 3.68
C ALA A 220 -8.44 12.26 4.57
N ARG A 221 -8.57 12.88 5.75
CA ARG A 221 -9.69 12.64 6.69
C ARG A 221 -10.37 13.94 7.04
N LEU A 222 -11.66 14.02 6.73
CA LEU A 222 -12.52 15.16 6.95
C LEU A 222 -13.45 14.89 8.13
N GLU A 223 -13.44 15.79 9.12
CA GLU A 223 -14.40 15.84 10.20
C GLU A 223 -15.59 16.73 9.82
N LEU A 224 -16.80 16.24 10.07
CA LEU A 224 -18.04 16.96 9.88
C LEU A 224 -18.74 17.05 11.22
N LYS A 225 -18.76 18.25 11.78
CA LYS A 225 -19.29 18.53 13.11
C LYS A 225 -20.64 19.25 13.02
N PRO A 226 -21.72 18.68 13.57
CA PRO A 226 -23.00 19.36 13.65
C PRO A 226 -22.91 20.68 14.43
N ARG A 227 -23.41 21.78 13.85
CA ARG A 227 -23.47 23.09 14.53
C ARG A 227 -24.39 23.12 15.75
N ARG A 228 -25.29 22.14 15.84
CA ARG A 228 -26.16 21.92 17.01
C ARG A 228 -26.07 20.48 17.45
N ARG A 229 -26.27 20.26 18.76
CA ARG A 229 -26.31 18.92 19.33
C ARG A 229 -27.45 18.12 18.69
N LEU A 230 -27.11 16.96 18.12
CA LEU A 230 -28.10 16.06 17.54
C LEU A 230 -28.94 15.40 18.65
N ALA A 231 -30.21 15.13 18.35
CA ALA A 231 -31.02 14.21 19.16
C ALA A 231 -30.65 12.77 18.81
N ALA A 232 -30.98 11.82 19.68
CA ALA A 232 -30.88 10.42 19.29
C ALA A 232 -31.84 10.10 18.14
N GLY A 233 -31.44 9.22 17.22
CA GLY A 233 -32.24 8.83 16.07
C GLY A 233 -31.44 8.74 14.77
N ARG A 234 -32.16 8.46 13.67
CA ARG A 234 -31.57 8.28 12.35
C ARG A 234 -31.41 9.63 11.63
N PHE A 235 -30.23 9.83 11.06
CA PHE A 235 -29.88 10.98 10.24
C PHE A 235 -29.35 10.52 8.89
N VAL A 236 -29.38 11.42 7.93
CA VAL A 236 -29.00 11.18 6.54
C VAL A 236 -28.05 12.31 6.11
N LEU A 237 -26.81 11.95 5.76
CA LEU A 237 -25.79 12.87 5.26
C LEU A 237 -25.91 13.00 3.75
N ALA A 238 -26.26 14.20 3.31
CA ALA A 238 -26.33 14.56 1.90
C ALA A 238 -25.22 15.57 1.56
N SER A 239 -24.70 15.50 0.34
CA SER A 239 -23.88 16.55 -0.25
C SER A 239 -24.72 17.39 -1.21
N ASN A 240 -24.41 18.67 -1.33
CA ASN A 240 -24.95 19.46 -2.44
C ASN A 240 -24.39 18.92 -3.77
N LEU A 241 -25.15 19.05 -4.86
CA LEU A 241 -24.70 18.59 -6.19
C LEU A 241 -23.44 19.34 -6.67
N ASP A 242 -23.18 20.53 -6.13
CA ASP A 242 -22.04 21.38 -6.43
C ASP A 242 -21.01 21.42 -5.28
N VAL A 243 -20.51 20.27 -4.84
CA VAL A 243 -19.33 20.24 -3.94
C VAL A 243 -18.15 20.91 -4.65
N SER A 244 -17.59 21.93 -4.00
CA SER A 244 -16.45 22.72 -4.49
C SER A 244 -15.10 22.20 -4.01
N LEU A 245 -15.10 21.27 -3.05
CA LEU A 245 -13.93 20.52 -2.58
C LEU A 245 -13.18 19.86 -3.75
N ARG A 246 -11.86 20.01 -3.73
CA ARG A 246 -10.95 19.46 -4.74
C ARG A 246 -9.81 18.69 -4.11
N ASP A 247 -9.22 17.81 -4.91
CA ASP A 247 -7.91 17.23 -4.65
C ASP A 247 -6.78 18.23 -5.02
N PHE A 248 -5.54 17.77 -4.94
CA PHE A 248 -4.36 18.55 -5.34
C PHE A 248 -4.24 18.78 -6.86
N GLY A 249 -4.82 17.90 -7.68
CA GLY A 249 -4.95 18.07 -9.13
C GLY A 249 -5.98 19.10 -9.55
N GLY A 250 -6.81 19.56 -8.61
CA GLY A 250 -7.93 20.43 -8.88
C GLY A 250 -9.15 19.69 -9.42
N ASN A 251 -9.17 18.36 -9.38
CA ASN A 251 -10.35 17.57 -9.70
C ASN A 251 -11.40 17.74 -8.59
N ARG A 252 -12.68 17.67 -8.96
CA ARG A 252 -13.75 17.76 -7.96
C ARG A 252 -13.84 16.44 -7.22
N VAL A 253 -13.89 16.53 -5.89
CA VAL A 253 -14.09 15.39 -5.02
C VAL A 253 -15.59 15.27 -4.76
N TRP A 254 -16.19 14.15 -5.17
CA TRP A 254 -17.60 13.90 -4.93
C TRP A 254 -17.82 12.96 -3.75
N TYR A 255 -19.05 12.91 -3.26
CA TYR A 255 -19.45 11.99 -2.22
C TYR A 255 -20.08 10.75 -2.87
N ALA A 256 -19.44 9.57 -2.77
CA ALA A 256 -19.85 8.35 -3.48
C ALA A 256 -21.04 7.61 -2.84
N SER A 257 -22.00 8.34 -2.29
CA SER A 257 -23.30 7.75 -1.99
C SER A 257 -24.09 7.68 -3.31
N SER A 258 -24.02 6.55 -4.03
CA SER A 258 -24.97 6.18 -5.11
C SER A 258 -26.39 6.58 -4.70
N PRO A 259 -27.25 7.13 -5.58
CA PRO A 259 -28.16 8.29 -5.41
C PRO A 259 -29.02 8.35 -4.12
N GLY A 260 -28.39 8.22 -2.97
CA GLY A 260 -28.99 7.79 -1.73
C GLY A 260 -28.01 8.11 -0.61
N ALA A 261 -28.24 9.26 -0.01
CA ALA A 261 -27.49 9.81 1.10
C ALA A 261 -27.18 8.76 2.21
N MET A 262 -25.99 8.85 2.81
CA MET A 262 -25.56 7.91 3.85
C MET A 262 -26.40 8.11 5.11
N SER A 263 -27.04 7.05 5.59
CA SER A 263 -27.75 7.11 6.85
C SER A 263 -26.89 6.64 8.02
N PHE A 264 -26.94 7.35 9.14
CA PHE A 264 -26.32 6.96 10.40
C PHE A 264 -27.28 7.16 11.58
N GLU A 265 -26.99 6.53 12.71
CA GLU A 265 -27.76 6.64 13.95
C GLU A 265 -26.98 7.42 15.02
N VAL A 266 -27.65 8.36 15.67
CA VAL A 266 -27.11 9.05 16.85
C VAL A 266 -27.63 8.39 18.12
N PHE A 267 -26.75 8.05 19.07
CA PHE A 267 -27.12 7.41 20.33
C PHE A 267 -26.66 8.22 21.56
N GLU A 268 -27.30 8.03 22.72
CA GLU A 268 -26.97 8.75 23.96
C GLU A 268 -25.68 8.22 24.63
N ARG A 269 -24.89 9.14 25.19
CA ARG A 269 -23.68 8.83 25.95
C ARG A 269 -24.03 8.03 27.21
N GLY A 270 -23.52 6.81 27.33
CA GLY A 270 -23.75 5.94 28.50
C GLY A 270 -24.53 4.66 28.19
N GLU A 271 -25.10 4.52 26.99
CA GLU A 271 -25.41 3.19 26.43
C GLU A 271 -24.10 2.52 25.97
N ALA A 272 -23.19 2.25 26.92
CA ALA A 272 -21.96 1.53 26.62
C ALA A 272 -22.34 0.10 26.24
N ARG A 273 -22.47 -0.14 24.94
CA ARG A 273 -22.68 -1.48 24.40
C ARG A 273 -21.32 -2.18 24.39
N PRO A 274 -21.27 -3.47 24.72
CA PRO A 274 -20.13 -4.30 24.40
C PRO A 274 -19.69 -4.08 22.95
N GLU A 275 -18.38 -3.86 22.77
CA GLU A 275 -17.74 -3.64 21.48
C GLU A 275 -16.54 -4.57 21.35
N TYR A 276 -16.34 -5.09 20.14
CA TYR A 276 -15.18 -5.87 19.77
C TYR A 276 -14.49 -5.20 18.58
N HIS A 277 -13.21 -4.91 18.75
CA HIS A 277 -12.39 -4.26 17.74
C HIS A 277 -11.45 -5.28 17.10
N GLN A 278 -11.73 -5.61 15.84
CA GLN A 278 -10.85 -6.38 15.00
C GLN A 278 -9.93 -5.43 14.21
N SER A 279 -8.69 -5.27 14.70
CA SER A 279 -7.66 -4.42 14.11
C SER A 279 -6.71 -5.14 13.16
N PHE A 280 -6.94 -6.43 12.86
CA PHE A 280 -6.09 -7.26 11.99
C PHE A 280 -4.59 -7.26 12.30
N THR A 281 -4.19 -6.94 13.54
CA THR A 281 -2.80 -7.06 13.99
C THR A 281 -2.46 -8.47 14.47
N LYS A 282 -3.46 -9.23 14.94
CA LYS A 282 -3.32 -10.61 15.42
C LYS A 282 -3.76 -11.60 14.34
N THR A 283 -2.83 -12.34 13.76
CA THR A 283 -3.11 -13.24 12.62
C THR A 283 -3.61 -14.63 13.05
N ASP A 284 -3.69 -14.92 14.34
CA ASP A 284 -4.17 -16.18 14.91
C ASP A 284 -5.66 -16.43 14.63
N LEU A 285 -6.41 -15.35 14.36
CA LEU A 285 -7.79 -15.40 13.92
C LEU A 285 -7.94 -15.59 12.40
N SER A 286 -6.87 -15.74 11.61
CA SER A 286 -7.01 -16.04 10.18
C SER A 286 -7.22 -17.54 9.98
N LEU A 287 -8.37 -17.94 9.42
CA LEU A 287 -8.61 -19.35 9.15
C LEU A 287 -7.96 -19.80 7.83
N PRO A 288 -7.26 -20.94 7.82
CA PRO A 288 -6.40 -21.33 6.72
C PRO A 288 -7.12 -22.03 5.55
N PHE A 289 -8.45 -22.16 5.54
CA PHE A 289 -9.18 -22.98 4.56
C PHE A 289 -9.43 -22.23 3.24
N ALA A 290 -9.74 -23.00 2.19
CA ALA A 290 -10.01 -22.45 0.86
C ALA A 290 -11.46 -21.98 0.79
N VAL A 291 -11.69 -20.76 0.32
CA VAL A 291 -13.05 -20.29 0.09
C VAL A 291 -13.48 -20.75 -1.32
N PRO A 292 -14.61 -21.47 -1.46
CA PRO A 292 -15.13 -21.85 -2.77
C PRO A 292 -15.49 -20.62 -3.61
N GLY A 293 -15.29 -20.69 -4.92
CA GLY A 293 -15.74 -19.66 -5.86
C GLY A 293 -14.85 -18.40 -5.97
N VAL A 294 -13.74 -18.31 -5.23
CA VAL A 294 -12.79 -17.18 -5.32
C VAL A 294 -11.43 -17.62 -5.90
N ASP A 295 -10.66 -16.64 -6.39
CA ASP A 295 -9.35 -16.85 -6.99
C ASP A 295 -8.26 -17.17 -5.98
N GLY A 296 -8.41 -16.67 -4.74
CA GLY A 296 -7.42 -16.91 -3.71
C GLY A 296 -7.83 -16.45 -2.32
N THR A 297 -6.88 -16.62 -1.40
CA THR A 297 -7.02 -16.20 -0.02
C THR A 297 -6.47 -14.78 0.17
N ALA A 298 -7.25 -13.88 0.78
CA ALA A 298 -6.77 -12.54 1.10
C ALA A 298 -5.60 -12.61 2.10
N THR A 299 -4.68 -11.65 2.01
CA THR A 299 -3.51 -11.59 2.90
C THR A 299 -3.87 -10.83 4.18
N TRP A 300 -3.58 -11.44 5.32
CA TRP A 300 -3.65 -10.85 6.65
C TRP A 300 -2.24 -10.86 7.26
N ALA A 301 -1.48 -9.79 7.03
CA ALA A 301 -0.04 -9.75 7.31
C ALA A 301 0.33 -9.31 8.74
N GLY A 302 -0.66 -8.92 9.56
CA GLY A 302 -0.43 -8.42 10.93
C GLY A 302 0.00 -6.95 10.99
N ASP A 303 0.02 -6.27 9.85
CA ASP A 303 0.22 -4.82 9.72
C ASP A 303 -1.06 -4.02 10.03
N GLY A 304 -2.11 -4.70 10.46
CA GLY A 304 -3.40 -4.13 10.76
C GLY A 304 -4.37 -4.13 9.58
N ARG A 305 -4.09 -4.89 8.50
CA ARG A 305 -4.90 -4.87 7.28
C ARG A 305 -5.20 -6.26 6.74
N VAL A 306 -6.33 -6.36 6.03
CA VAL A 306 -6.63 -7.46 5.10
C VAL A 306 -6.62 -6.90 3.69
N THR A 307 -5.76 -7.43 2.83
CA THR A 307 -5.53 -6.90 1.47
C THR A 307 -5.40 -8.03 0.43
N LEU A 308 -5.56 -7.68 -0.84
CA LEU A 308 -5.25 -8.53 -1.98
C LEU A 308 -3.77 -8.36 -2.35
N ARG A 309 -3.01 -9.45 -2.38
CA ARG A 309 -1.61 -9.47 -2.82
C ARG A 309 -1.51 -10.14 -4.19
N LEU A 310 -1.03 -9.39 -5.19
CA LEU A 310 -0.76 -9.90 -6.54
C LEU A 310 0.74 -9.78 -6.79
N PRO A 311 1.49 -10.88 -7.02
CA PRO A 311 2.88 -10.77 -7.44
C PRO A 311 2.93 -10.11 -8.82
N ARG A 312 3.83 -9.14 -9.03
CA ARG A 312 4.11 -8.57 -10.36
C ARG A 312 4.45 -9.63 -11.39
N ALA A 313 5.06 -10.72 -10.93
CA ALA A 313 5.37 -11.89 -11.73
C ALA A 313 4.14 -12.77 -12.08
N ALA A 314 2.91 -12.44 -11.70
CA ALA A 314 1.71 -13.17 -12.10
C ALA A 314 1.37 -13.00 -13.59
N GLY A 315 2.06 -12.10 -14.29
CA GLY A 315 1.97 -11.94 -15.74
C GLY A 315 0.83 -11.03 -16.19
N SER A 316 0.69 -10.89 -17.50
CA SER A 316 -0.25 -9.98 -18.14
C SER A 316 -1.65 -10.56 -18.36
N GLY A 317 -1.87 -11.86 -18.14
CA GLY A 317 -3.15 -12.52 -18.44
C GLY A 317 -3.47 -12.64 -19.94
N ALA A 318 -2.50 -12.38 -20.82
CA ALA A 318 -2.71 -12.32 -22.28
C ALA A 318 -3.19 -13.65 -22.91
N ASP A 319 -2.99 -14.78 -22.22
CA ASP A 319 -3.46 -16.09 -22.69
C ASP A 319 -4.91 -16.40 -22.27
N GLY A 320 -5.58 -15.51 -21.52
CA GLY A 320 -6.92 -15.74 -20.99
C GLY A 320 -6.97 -16.91 -19.99
N ALA A 321 -8.16 -17.47 -19.77
CA ALA A 321 -8.31 -18.71 -19.00
C ALA A 321 -7.79 -19.90 -19.82
N LEU A 322 -6.96 -20.75 -19.21
CA LEU A 322 -6.27 -21.83 -19.90
C LEU A 322 -6.44 -23.18 -19.18
N ASP A 323 -7.00 -24.15 -19.89
CA ASP A 323 -6.98 -25.56 -19.52
C ASP A 323 -5.72 -26.23 -20.09
N LEU A 324 -4.82 -26.68 -19.22
CA LEU A 324 -3.63 -27.43 -19.62
C LEU A 324 -4.02 -28.87 -20.00
N VAL A 325 -3.81 -29.23 -21.27
CA VAL A 325 -4.03 -30.61 -21.74
C VAL A 325 -2.96 -30.97 -22.77
N GLY A 326 -2.36 -32.15 -22.64
CA GLY A 326 -1.43 -32.67 -23.64
C GLY A 326 -0.02 -32.08 -23.48
N ALA A 327 0.46 -31.36 -24.49
CA ALA A 327 1.81 -30.78 -24.47
C ALA A 327 1.74 -29.25 -24.47
N GLU A 328 2.46 -28.60 -23.56
CA GLU A 328 2.60 -27.14 -23.52
C GLU A 328 4.02 -26.74 -23.96
N GLY A 329 4.11 -26.21 -25.17
CA GLY A 329 5.37 -25.86 -25.83
C GLY A 329 5.88 -24.45 -25.50
N ARG A 330 5.08 -23.59 -24.88
CA ARG A 330 5.48 -22.22 -24.51
C ARG A 330 6.44 -22.24 -23.33
N ARG A 331 7.38 -21.29 -23.33
CA ARG A 331 8.33 -21.09 -22.22
C ARG A 331 7.78 -20.19 -21.12
N ASP A 332 6.81 -19.34 -21.44
CA ASP A 332 6.23 -18.37 -20.52
C ASP A 332 4.74 -18.29 -20.85
N VAL A 333 3.90 -18.88 -20.00
CA VAL A 333 2.44 -18.84 -20.08
C VAL A 333 1.95 -17.75 -19.14
N GLN A 334 1.06 -16.89 -19.62
CA GLN A 334 0.51 -15.73 -18.91
C GLN A 334 -1.01 -15.76 -18.95
N ALA A 335 -1.61 -16.66 -18.16
CA ALA A 335 -3.06 -16.86 -18.12
C ALA A 335 -3.74 -15.92 -17.11
N THR A 336 -5.04 -15.66 -17.27
CA THR A 336 -5.86 -15.09 -16.19
C THR A 336 -6.12 -16.15 -15.12
N ARG A 337 -6.39 -17.38 -15.55
CA ARG A 337 -6.58 -18.57 -14.73
C ARG A 337 -5.97 -19.80 -15.42
N LEU A 338 -5.40 -20.72 -14.66
CA LEU A 338 -4.78 -21.92 -15.21
C LEU A 338 -5.24 -23.17 -14.46
N ASP A 339 -5.85 -24.11 -15.18
CA ASP A 339 -6.36 -25.35 -14.60
C ASP A 339 -5.79 -26.57 -15.35
N LEU A 340 -5.36 -27.59 -14.60
CA LEU A 340 -5.06 -28.94 -15.10
C LEU A 340 -6.03 -29.90 -14.43
N GLY A 341 -7.07 -30.32 -15.17
CA GLY A 341 -8.17 -31.12 -14.64
C GLY A 341 -7.75 -32.50 -14.08
N PRO A 342 -8.60 -33.14 -13.26
CA PRO A 342 -8.37 -34.50 -12.81
C PRO A 342 -8.22 -35.43 -14.03
N ASP A 343 -7.32 -36.41 -13.94
CA ASP A 343 -6.96 -37.35 -15.03
C ASP A 343 -6.20 -36.76 -16.22
N ALA A 344 -6.12 -35.43 -16.36
CA ALA A 344 -5.35 -34.81 -17.43
C ALA A 344 -3.84 -34.99 -17.19
N VAL A 345 -3.08 -35.10 -18.29
CA VAL A 345 -1.62 -35.08 -18.28
C VAL A 345 -1.16 -33.90 -19.12
N CYS A 346 -0.26 -33.09 -18.56
CA CYS A 346 0.39 -31.99 -19.25
C CYS A 346 1.90 -32.18 -19.23
N GLU A 347 2.51 -32.35 -20.40
CA GLU A 347 3.95 -32.40 -20.61
C GLU A 347 4.46 -31.01 -20.98
N LEU A 348 5.29 -30.42 -20.11
CA LEU A 348 5.93 -29.13 -20.35
C LEU A 348 7.15 -29.28 -21.26
N LEU A 349 7.54 -28.17 -21.89
CA LEU A 349 8.72 -28.09 -22.74
C LEU A 349 9.97 -28.72 -22.08
N SER A 350 10.49 -29.77 -22.73
CA SER A 350 11.67 -30.55 -22.30
C SER A 350 13.01 -29.90 -22.60
N VAL A 351 13.02 -28.75 -23.29
CA VAL A 351 14.27 -28.03 -23.56
C VAL A 351 14.85 -27.50 -22.24
N PRO A 352 16.19 -27.61 -22.02
CA PRO A 352 16.87 -27.02 -20.85
C PRO A 352 16.84 -25.49 -20.88
N SER A 353 15.70 -24.90 -20.54
CA SER A 353 15.45 -23.47 -20.49
C SER A 353 14.51 -23.12 -19.33
N LEU A 354 14.36 -21.84 -19.01
CA LEU A 354 13.37 -21.41 -18.03
C LEU A 354 11.96 -21.67 -18.61
N VAL A 355 11.12 -22.37 -17.85
CA VAL A 355 9.69 -22.54 -18.12
C VAL A 355 8.91 -21.92 -16.97
N VAL A 356 8.03 -20.97 -17.28
CA VAL A 356 7.18 -20.29 -16.30
C VAL A 356 5.72 -20.46 -16.69
N LEU A 357 4.91 -20.96 -15.77
CA LEU A 357 3.45 -20.91 -15.88
C LEU A 357 2.94 -19.88 -14.89
N ARG A 358 2.14 -18.94 -15.38
CA ARG A 358 1.59 -17.85 -14.57
C ARG A 358 0.09 -17.79 -14.73
N ALA A 359 -0.59 -17.50 -13.63
CA ALA A 359 -2.00 -17.16 -13.59
C ALA A 359 -2.18 -15.88 -12.75
N GLN A 360 -2.98 -14.92 -13.22
CA GLN A 360 -3.32 -13.72 -12.45
C GLN A 360 -4.19 -14.06 -11.23
N GLY A 361 -5.19 -14.91 -11.42
CA GLY A 361 -6.04 -15.45 -10.37
C GLY A 361 -5.51 -16.79 -9.86
N ARG A 362 -6.42 -17.77 -9.77
CA ARG A 362 -6.14 -19.12 -9.27
C ARG A 362 -5.34 -19.97 -10.27
N MET A 363 -4.50 -20.86 -9.73
CA MET A 363 -3.89 -21.97 -10.47
C MET A 363 -4.25 -23.30 -9.81
N THR A 364 -4.84 -24.24 -10.56
CA THR A 364 -5.21 -25.57 -10.07
C THR A 364 -4.50 -26.66 -10.83
N ILE A 365 -3.80 -27.55 -10.13
CA ILE A 365 -3.12 -28.73 -10.67
C ILE A 365 -3.74 -29.98 -10.04
N ALA A 366 -4.84 -30.48 -10.62
CA ALA A 366 -5.51 -31.71 -10.20
C ALA A 366 -5.03 -32.95 -10.97
N GLY A 367 -4.49 -32.78 -12.18
CA GLY A 367 -3.92 -33.84 -13.00
C GLY A 367 -2.41 -34.06 -12.78
N ASN A 368 -1.73 -34.56 -13.81
CA ASN A 368 -0.29 -34.87 -13.81
C ASN A 368 0.50 -33.85 -14.66
N LEU A 369 1.21 -32.94 -14.01
CA LEU A 369 2.10 -31.98 -14.66
C LEU A 369 3.54 -32.53 -14.68
N ARG A 370 4.12 -32.66 -15.87
CA ARG A 370 5.43 -33.31 -16.05
C ARG A 370 6.41 -32.44 -16.80
N ARG A 371 7.69 -32.55 -16.47
CA ARG A 371 8.78 -31.95 -17.25
C ARG A 371 10.06 -32.77 -17.19
N ARG A 372 10.59 -33.11 -18.37
CA ARG A 372 11.83 -33.86 -18.56
C ARG A 372 12.90 -33.02 -19.24
N SER A 373 13.54 -32.11 -18.50
CA SER A 373 14.55 -31.19 -19.02
C SER A 373 15.99 -31.55 -18.66
N GLY A 374 16.19 -32.68 -17.98
CA GLY A 374 17.44 -33.03 -17.32
C GLY A 374 17.67 -32.26 -16.01
N GLU A 375 18.63 -32.75 -15.23
CA GLU A 375 19.09 -32.10 -14.01
C GLU A 375 19.77 -30.76 -14.31
N ALA A 376 19.57 -29.78 -13.44
CA ALA A 376 20.22 -28.48 -13.56
C ALA A 376 20.52 -27.90 -12.17
N PRO A 377 21.64 -27.19 -12.01
CA PRO A 377 21.93 -26.56 -10.74
C PRO A 377 20.96 -25.41 -10.45
N ALA A 378 20.48 -25.34 -9.21
CA ALA A 378 19.68 -24.23 -8.72
C ALA A 378 20.45 -22.90 -8.78
N ILE A 379 19.78 -21.83 -9.22
CA ILE A 379 20.26 -20.47 -9.06
C ILE A 379 20.09 -20.05 -7.60
N ARG A 380 21.18 -19.63 -6.95
CA ARG A 380 21.11 -19.07 -5.60
C ARG A 380 20.25 -17.80 -5.54
N PHE A 381 19.32 -17.75 -4.60
CA PHE A 381 18.56 -16.54 -4.25
C PHE A 381 19.46 -15.53 -3.54
N ARG A 382 19.32 -14.25 -3.88
CA ARG A 382 19.93 -13.16 -3.11
C ARG A 382 18.91 -12.72 -2.07
N ARG A 383 19.35 -12.51 -0.83
CA ARG A 383 18.45 -12.11 0.26
C ARG A 383 17.79 -10.77 -0.08
N GLY A 384 16.46 -10.74 -0.07
CA GLY A 384 15.69 -9.53 -0.36
C GLY A 384 15.59 -9.20 -1.85
N GLU A 385 15.95 -10.13 -2.74
CA GLU A 385 15.73 -9.96 -4.18
C GLU A 385 14.26 -10.14 -4.53
N ASP A 386 13.71 -9.22 -5.30
CA ASP A 386 12.34 -9.30 -5.81
C ASP A 386 12.18 -10.51 -6.75
N LEU A 387 11.02 -11.15 -6.71
CA LEU A 387 10.70 -12.27 -7.59
C LEU A 387 10.87 -11.89 -9.07
N SER A 388 10.38 -10.72 -9.47
CA SER A 388 10.52 -10.24 -10.85
C SER A 388 11.99 -10.08 -11.27
N ALA A 389 12.84 -9.56 -10.38
CA ALA A 389 14.27 -9.39 -10.64
C ALA A 389 15.01 -10.74 -10.74
N TRP A 390 14.66 -11.69 -9.87
CA TRP A 390 15.20 -13.05 -9.93
C TRP A 390 14.80 -13.77 -11.23
N LEU A 391 13.54 -13.66 -11.66
CA LEU A 391 13.05 -14.26 -12.91
C LEU A 391 13.79 -13.73 -14.14
N GLU A 392 14.01 -12.42 -14.19
CA GLU A 392 14.75 -11.80 -15.29
C GLU A 392 16.19 -12.30 -15.33
N ARG A 393 16.84 -12.43 -14.17
CA ARG A 393 18.17 -13.02 -14.04
C ARG A 393 18.20 -14.50 -14.45
N ALA A 394 17.17 -15.27 -14.10
CA ALA A 394 17.05 -16.67 -14.49
C ALA A 394 16.86 -16.82 -16.01
N ARG A 395 16.07 -15.93 -16.62
CA ARG A 395 15.83 -15.85 -18.06
C ARG A 395 17.10 -15.53 -18.83
N GLN A 396 17.86 -14.53 -18.39
CA GLN A 396 19.15 -14.14 -19.01
C GLN A 396 20.18 -15.27 -19.03
N LYS A 397 20.16 -16.13 -18.01
CA LYS A 397 21.05 -17.30 -17.94
C LYS A 397 20.49 -18.53 -18.66
N ASN A 398 19.26 -18.49 -19.15
CA ASN A 398 18.53 -19.61 -19.76
C ASN A 398 18.62 -20.90 -18.92
N HIS A 399 18.51 -20.78 -17.60
CA HIS A 399 18.61 -21.92 -16.69
C HIS A 399 17.34 -22.79 -16.75
N ALA A 400 17.48 -24.11 -16.64
CA ALA A 400 16.39 -25.09 -16.79
C ALA A 400 15.41 -25.16 -15.59
N TRP A 401 14.99 -24.03 -15.04
CA TRP A 401 14.02 -23.96 -13.95
C TRP A 401 12.58 -24.15 -14.43
N THR A 402 11.76 -24.76 -13.59
CA THR A 402 10.30 -24.69 -13.71
C THR A 402 9.77 -23.78 -12.62
N VAL A 403 8.90 -22.84 -12.98
CA VAL A 403 8.31 -21.89 -12.02
C VAL A 403 6.80 -21.84 -12.23
N LEU A 404 6.04 -22.04 -11.16
CA LEU A 404 4.58 -21.91 -11.13
C LEU A 404 4.21 -20.69 -10.28
N ILE A 405 3.45 -19.76 -10.85
CA ILE A 405 3.07 -18.51 -10.20
C ILE A 405 1.56 -18.31 -10.29
N ALA A 406 0.88 -18.38 -9.15
CA ALA A 406 -0.51 -17.95 -9.02
C ALA A 406 -0.55 -16.57 -8.34
N GLY A 407 -1.31 -15.63 -8.89
CA GLY A 407 -1.60 -14.39 -8.20
C GLY A 407 -2.58 -14.60 -7.05
N GLY A 408 -3.54 -15.51 -7.20
CA GLY A 408 -4.39 -16.01 -6.13
C GLY A 408 -3.79 -17.20 -5.40
N ASP A 409 -4.61 -18.23 -5.18
CA ASP A 409 -4.16 -19.50 -4.59
C ASP A 409 -3.52 -20.41 -5.65
N LEU A 410 -2.48 -21.14 -5.25
CA LEU A 410 -1.91 -22.25 -6.01
C LEU A 410 -2.31 -23.56 -5.34
N VAL A 411 -3.17 -24.33 -6.01
CA VAL A 411 -3.78 -25.55 -5.50
C VAL A 411 -3.25 -26.75 -6.27
N ILE A 412 -2.67 -27.71 -5.57
CA ILE A 412 -2.05 -28.91 -6.14
C ILE A 412 -2.67 -30.13 -5.45
N ASP A 413 -3.64 -30.74 -6.13
CA ASP A 413 -4.31 -31.96 -5.69
C ASP A 413 -3.77 -33.20 -6.44
N GLY A 414 -3.19 -33.00 -7.62
CA GLY A 414 -2.62 -34.03 -8.47
C GLY A 414 -1.13 -34.28 -8.25
N HIS A 415 -0.38 -34.50 -9.33
CA HIS A 415 1.05 -34.79 -9.27
C HIS A 415 1.84 -33.80 -10.10
N ILE A 416 2.91 -33.26 -9.53
CA ILE A 416 3.94 -32.49 -10.25
C ILE A 416 5.22 -33.32 -10.24
N ASP A 417 5.80 -33.56 -11.42
CA ASP A 417 7.04 -34.33 -11.56
C ASP A 417 7.98 -33.62 -12.55
N VAL A 418 8.99 -32.94 -12.02
CA VAL A 418 9.97 -32.18 -12.80
C VAL A 418 11.40 -32.64 -12.49
N GLU A 419 12.24 -32.80 -13.50
CA GLU A 419 13.62 -33.28 -13.30
C GLU A 419 14.60 -32.23 -12.74
N GLY A 420 14.22 -30.95 -12.77
CA GLY A 420 15.07 -29.83 -12.36
C GLY A 420 14.55 -29.07 -11.15
N PRO A 421 15.13 -27.90 -10.83
CA PRO A 421 14.65 -27.02 -9.78
C PRO A 421 13.23 -26.50 -10.05
N LEU A 422 12.41 -26.50 -8.99
CA LEU A 422 11.01 -26.07 -9.00
C LEU A 422 10.78 -24.94 -8.01
N LEU A 423 10.18 -23.84 -8.45
CA LEU A 423 9.68 -22.77 -7.59
C LEU A 423 8.15 -22.68 -7.66
N LEU A 424 7.50 -22.78 -6.51
CA LEU A 424 6.06 -22.60 -6.35
C LEU A 424 5.78 -21.24 -5.70
N VAL A 425 4.95 -20.43 -6.33
CA VAL A 425 4.61 -19.08 -5.88
C VAL A 425 3.10 -18.89 -5.80
N ALA A 426 2.61 -18.35 -4.70
CA ALA A 426 1.22 -17.91 -4.54
C ALA A 426 1.16 -16.50 -3.94
N GLY A 427 0.37 -15.61 -4.54
CA GLY A 427 0.01 -14.34 -3.92
C GLY A 427 -0.94 -14.53 -2.74
N GLY A 428 -1.89 -15.47 -2.87
CA GLY A 428 -2.68 -16.02 -1.77
C GLY A 428 -1.95 -17.13 -1.02
N ARG A 429 -2.53 -18.34 -1.01
CA ARG A 429 -2.02 -19.53 -0.32
C ARG A 429 -1.60 -20.65 -1.26
N LEU A 430 -0.53 -21.33 -0.87
CA LEU A 430 -0.10 -22.63 -1.38
C LEU A 430 -0.90 -23.73 -0.68
N ARG A 431 -1.59 -24.58 -1.44
CA ARG A 431 -2.39 -25.71 -0.92
C ARG A 431 -1.99 -26.98 -1.65
N VAL A 432 -1.27 -27.87 -0.99
CA VAL A 432 -0.68 -29.05 -1.65
C VAL A 432 -1.13 -30.33 -0.96
N ALA A 433 -2.23 -30.89 -1.44
CA ALA A 433 -2.72 -32.20 -1.01
C ALA A 433 -2.05 -33.35 -1.79
N GLY A 434 -1.73 -33.10 -3.06
CA GLY A 434 -1.09 -34.05 -3.97
C GLY A 434 0.42 -34.22 -3.77
N GLU A 435 1.11 -34.82 -4.74
CA GLU A 435 2.55 -35.09 -4.68
C GLU A 435 3.36 -34.12 -5.56
N VAL A 436 4.44 -33.55 -5.01
CA VAL A 436 5.35 -32.69 -5.76
C VAL A 436 6.75 -33.29 -5.72
N ARG A 437 7.26 -33.69 -6.89
CA ARG A 437 8.62 -34.18 -7.10
C ARG A 437 9.43 -33.19 -7.95
N SER A 438 10.62 -32.89 -7.44
CA SER A 438 11.65 -32.14 -8.16
C SER A 438 13.02 -32.76 -7.90
N GLN A 439 14.09 -32.20 -8.48
CA GLN A 439 15.46 -32.58 -8.14
C GLN A 439 15.71 -32.47 -6.63
N GLU A 440 16.50 -33.39 -6.07
CA GLU A 440 16.77 -33.47 -4.63
C GLU A 440 17.24 -32.13 -4.06
N HIS A 441 16.58 -31.67 -3.00
CA HIS A 441 16.80 -30.36 -2.35
C HIS A 441 16.59 -29.12 -3.24
N GLN A 442 15.86 -29.25 -4.35
CA GLN A 442 15.56 -28.15 -5.26
C GLN A 442 14.06 -27.90 -5.45
N LEU A 443 13.27 -28.12 -4.40
CA LEU A 443 11.89 -27.65 -4.30
C LEU A 443 11.87 -26.38 -3.46
N TYR A 444 11.35 -25.29 -4.03
CA TYR A 444 11.28 -23.99 -3.38
C TYR A 444 9.84 -23.48 -3.33
N ARG A 445 9.51 -22.76 -2.26
CA ARG A 445 8.21 -22.11 -2.09
C ARG A 445 8.35 -20.64 -1.73
N LEU A 446 7.46 -19.81 -2.26
CA LEU A 446 7.32 -18.40 -1.95
C LEU A 446 5.83 -18.06 -1.77
N GLY A 447 5.47 -17.56 -0.60
CA GLY A 447 4.08 -17.34 -0.20
C GLY A 447 3.70 -18.14 1.05
N GLU A 448 2.44 -18.02 1.45
CA GLU A 448 1.90 -18.65 2.66
C GLU A 448 1.29 -20.03 2.38
N GLY A 449 1.06 -20.82 3.43
CA GLY A 449 0.46 -22.15 3.31
C GLY A 449 1.48 -23.29 3.16
N GLY A 450 1.03 -24.39 2.56
CA GLY A 450 1.83 -25.59 2.34
C GLY A 450 0.98 -26.84 2.13
N GLY A 451 1.48 -27.98 2.61
CA GLY A 451 0.75 -29.25 2.57
C GLY A 451 1.67 -30.47 2.62
N PRO A 452 1.09 -31.68 2.81
CA PRO A 452 1.86 -32.91 2.92
C PRO A 452 2.73 -33.22 1.70
N GLY A 453 2.40 -32.71 0.52
CA GLY A 453 3.18 -32.88 -0.71
C GLY A 453 4.46 -32.05 -0.80
N LEU A 454 4.68 -31.09 0.10
CA LEU A 454 5.86 -30.19 0.09
C LEU A 454 7.00 -30.65 1.00
N ARG A 455 7.17 -31.97 1.19
CA ARG A 455 8.28 -32.50 1.99
C ARG A 455 9.63 -32.08 1.38
N GLY A 456 10.48 -31.46 2.19
CA GLY A 456 11.79 -30.97 1.73
C GLY A 456 11.77 -29.64 0.98
N ALA A 457 10.60 -28.99 0.83
CA ALA A 457 10.51 -27.67 0.21
C ALA A 457 11.19 -26.60 1.07
N SER A 458 12.14 -25.88 0.48
CA SER A 458 12.83 -24.76 1.14
C SER A 458 12.09 -23.45 0.88
N PRO A 459 11.98 -22.54 1.88
CA PRO A 459 11.50 -21.19 1.61
C PRO A 459 12.48 -20.45 0.69
N ALA A 460 11.96 -19.83 -0.37
CA ALA A 460 12.76 -18.98 -1.23
C ALA A 460 13.05 -17.65 -0.52
N ALA A 461 14.31 -17.20 -0.52
CA ALA A 461 14.72 -15.93 0.10
C ALA A 461 14.43 -14.71 -0.79
N LEU A 462 13.27 -14.72 -1.45
CA LEU A 462 12.78 -13.72 -2.38
C LEU A 462 11.66 -12.89 -1.75
N VAL A 463 11.38 -11.72 -2.31
CA VAL A 463 10.25 -10.86 -1.96
C VAL A 463 9.20 -10.92 -3.06
N LEU A 464 7.92 -10.99 -2.67
CA LEU A 464 6.81 -10.80 -3.61
C LEU A 464 6.65 -9.30 -3.86
N ASP A 465 7.14 -8.83 -4.99
CA ASP A 465 6.98 -7.44 -5.42
C ASP A 465 5.59 -7.22 -6.05
N ASP A 466 4.93 -6.12 -5.69
CA ASP A 466 3.65 -5.73 -6.26
C ASP A 466 3.82 -5.15 -7.68
N PRO A 467 2.81 -5.29 -8.57
CA PRO A 467 2.77 -4.57 -9.83
C PRO A 467 2.85 -3.05 -9.62
N PHE A 468 3.42 -2.34 -10.59
CA PHE A 468 3.34 -0.87 -10.60
C PHE A 468 1.99 -0.39 -11.15
N GLU A 469 1.52 -1.03 -12.20
CA GLU A 469 0.23 -0.81 -12.86
C GLU A 469 -0.64 -2.05 -12.67
N ASN A 470 -1.96 -1.88 -12.67
CA ASN A 470 -2.90 -2.97 -12.56
C ASN A 470 -2.87 -3.85 -13.82
N PRO A 471 -2.34 -5.09 -13.75
CA PRO A 471 -2.16 -5.92 -14.94
C PRO A 471 -3.40 -6.75 -15.29
N LEU A 472 -4.43 -6.76 -14.44
CA LEU A 472 -5.56 -7.68 -14.52
C LEU A 472 -6.33 -7.52 -15.83
N GLN A 473 -6.64 -8.65 -16.47
CA GLN A 473 -7.53 -8.71 -17.64
C GLN A 473 -8.97 -9.07 -17.25
N GLU A 474 -9.13 -9.75 -16.11
CA GLU A 474 -10.41 -10.16 -15.54
C GLU A 474 -10.48 -9.75 -14.06
N PRO A 475 -11.67 -9.51 -13.49
CA PRO A 475 -11.81 -9.26 -12.07
C PRO A 475 -11.20 -10.40 -11.25
N MET A 476 -10.43 -10.05 -10.23
CA MET A 476 -9.81 -11.01 -9.32
C MET A 476 -10.46 -10.88 -7.95
N THR A 477 -11.08 -11.95 -7.46
CA THR A 477 -11.70 -11.97 -6.13
C THR A 477 -10.88 -12.85 -5.19
N VAL A 478 -10.49 -12.29 -4.05
CA VAL A 478 -9.92 -13.05 -2.93
C VAL A 478 -10.80 -12.94 -1.71
N ALA A 479 -10.79 -13.97 -0.86
CA ALA A 479 -11.57 -13.94 0.37
C ALA A 479 -10.79 -14.47 1.57
N LEU A 480 -11.25 -14.10 2.76
CA LEU A 480 -10.73 -14.57 4.03
C LEU A 480 -11.88 -14.77 5.03
N VAL A 481 -11.74 -15.78 5.87
CA VAL A 481 -12.65 -16.05 6.98
C VAL A 481 -11.90 -15.92 8.30
N SER A 482 -12.49 -15.23 9.26
CA SER A 482 -11.89 -15.06 10.58
C SER A 482 -12.22 -16.21 11.56
N GLY A 483 -11.52 -16.20 12.69
CA GLY A 483 -11.89 -16.88 13.93
C GLY A 483 -13.20 -16.33 14.50
N PRO A 484 -13.80 -17.02 15.49
CA PRO A 484 -15.04 -16.58 16.13
C PRO A 484 -14.82 -15.29 16.94
N MET A 485 -15.84 -14.42 16.98
CA MET A 485 -15.86 -13.11 17.64
C MET A 485 -17.19 -12.89 18.38
N PRO A 486 -17.20 -12.29 19.60
CA PRO A 486 -16.02 -12.14 20.44
C PRO A 486 -15.50 -13.53 20.84
N PRO A 487 -14.19 -13.69 21.11
CA PRO A 487 -13.61 -15.01 21.41
C PRO A 487 -14.16 -15.65 22.69
N GLU A 488 -14.73 -14.86 23.61
CA GLU A 488 -15.28 -15.34 24.88
C GLU A 488 -16.81 -15.57 24.85
N GLY A 489 -17.47 -15.32 23.72
CA GLY A 489 -18.93 -15.39 23.57
C GLY A 489 -19.67 -14.37 24.44
N GLY A 490 -20.84 -14.77 24.96
CA GLY A 490 -21.66 -13.92 25.83
C GLY A 490 -22.53 -12.90 25.09
N VAL A 491 -22.75 -13.14 23.80
CA VAL A 491 -23.66 -12.35 22.97
C VAL A 491 -25.09 -12.85 23.14
N GLU A 492 -26.00 -11.99 23.60
CA GLU A 492 -27.43 -12.26 23.53
C GLU A 492 -27.96 -11.94 22.13
N ARG A 493 -27.55 -10.78 21.60
CA ARG A 493 -27.99 -10.31 20.29
C ARG A 493 -26.95 -9.39 19.64
N TRP A 494 -26.60 -9.67 18.38
CA TRP A 494 -25.83 -8.77 17.56
C TRP A 494 -26.63 -7.54 17.16
N ILE A 495 -26.01 -6.37 17.27
CA ILE A 495 -26.66 -5.09 16.99
C ILE A 495 -26.26 -4.58 15.61
N GLY A 496 -25.00 -4.77 15.23
CA GLY A 496 -24.47 -4.23 13.99
C GLY A 496 -22.95 -4.25 13.95
N ALA A 497 -22.40 -3.69 12.89
CA ALA A 497 -20.97 -3.55 12.70
C ALA A 497 -20.61 -2.26 11.97
N GLU A 498 -19.39 -1.80 12.19
CA GLU A 498 -18.75 -0.74 11.44
C GLU A 498 -17.48 -1.28 10.79
N VAL A 499 -17.25 -0.89 9.55
CA VAL A 499 -16.19 -1.44 8.71
C VAL A 499 -15.44 -0.29 8.06
N GLU A 500 -14.12 -0.27 8.25
CA GLU A 500 -13.23 0.67 7.58
C GLU A 500 -12.66 0.02 6.31
N LEU A 501 -13.14 0.49 5.16
CA LEU A 501 -12.76 0.00 3.84
C LEU A 501 -12.04 1.09 3.04
N LEU A 502 -11.00 0.70 2.31
CA LEU A 502 -10.42 1.50 1.24
C LEU A 502 -10.69 0.80 -0.09
N MET A 503 -11.55 1.43 -0.91
CA MET A 503 -12.05 0.89 -2.18
C MET A 503 -11.17 1.34 -3.36
N ARG A 504 -9.85 1.16 -3.24
CA ARG A 504 -8.92 1.56 -4.30
C ARG A 504 -8.97 0.53 -5.42
N GLY A 505 -9.19 0.97 -6.66
CA GLY A 505 -9.17 0.10 -7.86
C GLY A 505 -10.18 -1.04 -7.93
N GLY A 506 -11.05 -1.20 -6.92
CA GLY A 506 -11.91 -2.37 -6.78
C GLY A 506 -12.93 -2.26 -5.66
N HIS A 507 -13.41 -3.41 -5.18
CA HIS A 507 -14.46 -3.55 -4.20
C HIS A 507 -14.00 -4.37 -2.99
N ALA A 508 -14.45 -3.98 -1.80
CA ALA A 508 -14.33 -4.75 -0.57
C ALA A 508 -15.72 -4.93 0.04
N ARG A 509 -15.97 -6.11 0.60
CA ARG A 509 -17.20 -6.44 1.31
C ARG A 509 -16.84 -7.22 2.57
N VAL A 510 -17.44 -6.83 3.69
CA VAL A 510 -17.38 -7.60 4.93
C VAL A 510 -18.79 -8.08 5.22
N ARG A 511 -18.93 -9.39 5.32
CA ARG A 511 -20.15 -10.09 5.70
C ARG A 511 -19.92 -10.90 6.97
N TYR A 512 -20.98 -11.44 7.53
CA TYR A 512 -20.97 -12.11 8.82
C TYR A 512 -21.57 -13.50 8.66
N MET A 513 -21.01 -14.49 9.36
CA MET A 513 -21.52 -15.86 9.32
C MET A 513 -21.53 -16.45 10.73
N PRO A 514 -22.39 -17.45 11.01
CA PRO A 514 -22.37 -18.16 12.28
C PRO A 514 -21.03 -18.86 12.53
N GLU A 515 -20.72 -19.16 13.79
CA GLU A 515 -19.52 -19.91 14.15
C GLU A 515 -19.50 -21.31 13.52
N ASP A 516 -20.66 -21.98 13.55
CA ASP A 516 -20.91 -23.30 12.99
C ASP A 516 -21.39 -23.18 11.54
N PHE A 517 -20.49 -23.40 10.59
CA PHE A 517 -20.81 -23.41 9.16
C PHE A 517 -20.17 -24.62 8.45
N PRO A 518 -20.80 -25.12 7.37
CA PRO A 518 -20.30 -26.28 6.65
C PRO A 518 -19.10 -25.92 5.74
N LEU A 519 -17.87 -26.19 6.19
CA LEU A 519 -16.62 -25.90 5.47
C LEU A 519 -16.56 -26.48 4.04
N ASP A 520 -17.19 -27.63 3.81
CA ASP A 520 -17.18 -28.33 2.52
C ASP A 520 -18.34 -27.93 1.59
N ALA A 521 -19.28 -27.12 2.08
CA ALA A 521 -20.43 -26.65 1.31
C ALA A 521 -20.09 -25.35 0.55
N PRO A 522 -20.85 -25.02 -0.51
CA PRO A 522 -20.73 -23.74 -1.19
C PRO A 522 -21.05 -22.57 -0.24
N VAL A 523 -20.52 -21.37 -0.54
CA VAL A 523 -20.60 -20.18 0.33
C VAL A 523 -22.06 -19.77 0.61
N GLU A 524 -22.96 -20.01 -0.33
CA GLU A 524 -24.40 -19.74 -0.21
C GLU A 524 -25.06 -20.54 0.93
N GLU A 525 -24.49 -21.69 1.29
CA GLU A 525 -24.98 -22.54 2.38
C GLU A 525 -24.34 -22.20 3.75
N TRP A 526 -23.37 -21.27 3.80
CA TRP A 526 -22.71 -20.90 5.05
C TRP A 526 -23.54 -19.98 5.95
N GLY A 527 -24.72 -19.53 5.49
CA GLY A 527 -25.56 -18.59 6.24
C GLY A 527 -24.92 -17.21 6.36
N VAL A 528 -24.22 -16.76 5.32
CA VAL A 528 -23.58 -15.44 5.27
C VAL A 528 -24.63 -14.33 5.15
N VAL A 529 -24.56 -13.32 6.02
CA VAL A 529 -25.45 -12.15 6.06
C VAL A 529 -24.65 -10.84 5.95
N ASP A 530 -25.29 -9.78 5.46
CA ASP A 530 -24.67 -8.45 5.32
C ASP A 530 -24.71 -7.62 6.61
N ASP A 531 -25.64 -7.91 7.52
CA ASP A 531 -25.77 -7.26 8.82
C ASP A 531 -25.69 -8.32 9.92
N PRO A 532 -24.78 -8.20 10.90
CA PRO A 532 -24.64 -9.23 11.93
C PRO A 532 -25.89 -9.36 12.80
N SER A 533 -26.77 -8.36 12.85
CA SER A 533 -28.04 -8.45 13.58
C SER A 533 -29.01 -9.48 13.01
N GLU A 534 -28.79 -9.94 11.77
CA GLU A 534 -29.55 -11.03 11.16
C GLU A 534 -29.14 -12.42 11.69
N LEU A 535 -27.98 -12.53 12.37
CA LEU A 535 -27.53 -13.76 13.03
C LEU A 535 -28.22 -13.93 14.38
N LEU A 536 -29.49 -14.35 14.34
CA LEU A 536 -30.28 -14.62 15.53
C LEU A 536 -29.62 -15.73 16.37
N SER A 537 -29.40 -15.43 17.66
CA SER A 537 -28.90 -16.40 18.65
C SER A 537 -27.48 -16.94 18.45
N ALA A 538 -26.65 -16.25 17.66
CA ALA A 538 -25.23 -16.61 17.52
C ALA A 538 -24.40 -16.05 18.70
N ASP A 539 -23.90 -16.93 19.57
CA ASP A 539 -23.03 -16.55 20.71
C ASP A 539 -21.68 -15.96 20.24
N ALA A 540 -21.24 -16.34 19.03
CA ALA A 540 -20.11 -15.78 18.31
C ALA A 540 -20.40 -15.78 16.79
N LEU A 541 -19.76 -14.87 16.06
CA LEU A 541 -19.79 -14.81 14.59
C LEU A 541 -18.39 -14.85 14.00
N ARG A 542 -18.29 -15.06 12.69
CA ARG A 542 -17.04 -14.91 11.92
C ARG A 542 -17.22 -13.83 10.88
N LEU A 543 -16.13 -13.14 10.56
CA LEU A 543 -16.05 -12.21 9.44
C LEU A 543 -15.79 -13.00 8.17
N PHE A 544 -16.56 -12.72 7.13
CA PHE A 544 -16.26 -13.07 5.76
C PHE A 544 -15.84 -11.82 5.00
N ILE A 545 -14.57 -11.75 4.62
CA ILE A 545 -14.01 -10.58 3.95
C ILE A 545 -13.74 -10.95 2.51
N GLU A 546 -14.35 -10.24 1.58
CA GLU A 546 -14.17 -10.39 0.13
C GLU A 546 -13.55 -9.12 -0.44
N LEU A 547 -12.50 -9.29 -1.23
CA LEU A 547 -11.79 -8.22 -1.91
C LEU A 547 -11.74 -8.55 -3.40
N THR A 548 -12.37 -7.71 -4.22
CA THR A 548 -12.39 -7.86 -5.68
C THR A 548 -11.63 -6.70 -6.30
N MET A 549 -10.57 -7.00 -7.05
CA MET A 549 -9.89 -6.00 -7.86
C MET A 549 -10.43 -6.05 -9.29
N GLU A 550 -10.83 -4.90 -9.83
CA GLU A 550 -11.30 -4.80 -11.22
C GLU A 550 -10.11 -4.60 -12.18
N PRO A 551 -10.23 -4.99 -13.46
CA PRO A 551 -9.28 -4.60 -14.50
C PRO A 551 -9.17 -3.07 -14.63
N ALA A 552 -8.01 -2.59 -15.07
CA ALA A 552 -7.87 -1.17 -15.43
C ALA A 552 -8.83 -0.81 -16.58
N ARG A 553 -9.62 0.26 -16.43
CA ARG A 553 -10.56 0.72 -17.46
C ARG A 553 -9.82 1.40 -18.63
N ASP A 554 -10.17 1.01 -19.86
CA ASP A 554 -9.87 1.66 -21.16
C ASP A 554 -8.52 2.39 -21.28
N GLY A 555 -7.42 1.63 -21.28
CA GLY A 555 -6.11 2.07 -21.79
C GLY A 555 -5.32 3.04 -20.91
N VAL A 556 -5.87 3.49 -19.78
CA VAL A 556 -5.11 4.18 -18.74
C VAL A 556 -4.75 3.14 -17.69
N GLY A 557 -3.52 2.63 -17.74
CA GLY A 557 -2.99 1.70 -16.74
C GLY A 557 -3.06 2.32 -15.35
N GLY A 558 -4.12 2.02 -14.60
CA GLY A 558 -4.28 2.49 -13.24
C GLY A 558 -3.15 1.95 -12.39
N ARG A 559 -2.57 2.78 -11.50
CA ARG A 559 -1.60 2.32 -10.52
C ARG A 559 -2.18 1.16 -9.73
N TRP A 560 -1.39 0.11 -9.49
CA TRP A 560 -1.81 -0.98 -8.62
C TRP A 560 -2.13 -0.43 -7.22
N SER A 561 -3.37 -0.59 -6.80
CA SER A 561 -3.89 -0.02 -5.56
C SER A 561 -5.07 -0.88 -5.11
N PRO A 562 -4.83 -2.06 -4.51
CA PRO A 562 -5.87 -3.03 -4.22
C PRO A 562 -6.83 -2.54 -3.13
N PRO A 563 -8.08 -3.03 -3.13
CA PRO A 563 -9.00 -2.78 -2.04
C PRO A 563 -8.49 -3.46 -0.76
N LEU A 564 -8.76 -2.86 0.39
CA LEU A 564 -8.37 -3.42 1.69
C LEU A 564 -9.38 -3.10 2.80
N VAL A 565 -9.33 -3.89 3.85
CA VAL A 565 -10.07 -3.68 5.11
C VAL A 565 -9.06 -3.36 6.20
N ASP A 566 -9.17 -2.18 6.81
CA ASP A 566 -8.31 -1.74 7.91
C ASP A 566 -8.87 -2.17 9.27
N GLU A 567 -10.20 -2.15 9.43
CA GLU A 567 -10.82 -2.31 10.74
C GLU A 567 -12.25 -2.81 10.65
N VAL A 568 -12.64 -3.70 11.58
CA VAL A 568 -14.04 -4.06 11.82
C VAL A 568 -14.37 -3.91 13.30
N ARG A 569 -15.43 -3.16 13.60
CA ARG A 569 -16.00 -3.03 14.94
C ARG A 569 -17.33 -3.74 14.98
N LEU A 570 -17.52 -4.60 15.97
CA LEU A 570 -18.77 -5.32 16.18
C LEU A 570 -19.43 -4.83 17.47
N PHE A 571 -20.75 -4.75 17.46
CA PHE A 571 -21.55 -4.31 18.61
C PHE A 571 -22.64 -5.33 18.94
N TRP A 572 -22.85 -5.58 20.24
CA TRP A 572 -23.88 -6.53 20.69
C TRP A 572 -24.48 -6.17 22.04
N GLU A 573 -25.58 -6.85 22.38
CA GLU A 573 -26.16 -6.89 23.73
C GLU A 573 -25.58 -8.09 24.48
N ALA A 574 -24.99 -7.84 25.64
CA ALA A 574 -24.44 -8.90 26.48
C ALA A 574 -25.57 -9.66 27.19
N ARG A 575 -25.46 -10.98 27.24
CA ARG A 575 -26.35 -11.83 28.03
C ARG A 575 -26.17 -11.49 29.52
N GLU A 576 -27.26 -11.20 30.22
CA GLU A 576 -27.23 -11.02 31.68
C GLU A 576 -26.67 -12.29 32.35
N ARG A 577 -25.66 -12.11 33.21
CA ARG A 577 -24.98 -13.22 33.92
C ARG A 577 -25.75 -13.70 35.13
#